data_AF-A0AA85FX21-F1
#
_entry.id   AF-A0AA85FX21-F1
#
_cell.length_a   1.000
_cell.length_b   1.000
_cell.length_c   1.000
_cell.angle_alpha   90.00
_cell.angle_beta   90.00
_cell.angle_gamma   90.00
#
_symmetry.space_group_name_H-M   'P 1'
#
loop_
_entity.id
_entity.type
_entity.pdbx_description
1 polymer ?
#
loop_
_entity_poly.entity_id
_entity_poly.type
_entity_poly.pdbx_seq_one_letter_code
_entity_poly.pdbx_strand_id
1 'polypeptide(L)'
;MQDLVCLCASPHSFSGRTGVIIACYLVFNNRISAEEAIQYVRFRRPGSIQTQNQVECIYKFEKYLYLYRIYFGSYGQFSLEAFLKRQNVLLHGPERRSLRNIPKIIYMCCKLLVRIIVTGCTSVQIDSSNHRNRIVSDENNCQSTKKLPITSVTQPEVFTSCQPDETTKLTNATVDCTYGENSQNQNVDDNQSIGASSVLEALLTTEYPESVVNETENWKKKFNNDPEAWNDFDKTSFNPLVLVKLIDDWLTHLKSPVLRMQDLLSLQQNPLFEEDILTSLEIFEKPVVCLMSLFAKLITYLQPLSEQMEHLLIERVLNWLCQKQSKPLNVTTNTKKFNEQFIICYHTRFDDLLQLAFRIMHFLIEFVKSKCTLIESVDLWFKSMPISQ
;
A
#
# COMPACT_ATOMS: atom_id res chain seq x y z
N MET A 1 14.70 2.97 -19.15
CA MET A 1 14.80 3.38 -20.58
C MET A 1 16.01 2.77 -21.31
N GLN A 2 17.03 2.24 -20.62
CA GLN A 2 18.24 1.67 -21.25
C GLN A 2 18.09 0.21 -21.72
N ASP A 3 17.16 -0.57 -21.18
CA ASP A 3 17.04 -2.01 -21.51
C ASP A 3 16.38 -2.32 -22.87
N LEU A 4 15.72 -1.33 -23.50
CA LEU A 4 15.08 -1.51 -24.81
C LEU A 4 16.07 -1.42 -25.99
N VAL A 5 17.29 -0.96 -25.74
CA VAL A 5 18.31 -0.77 -26.78
C VAL A 5 18.82 -2.11 -27.34
N CYS A 6 18.69 -3.20 -26.57
CA CYS A 6 19.27 -4.50 -26.95
C CYS A 6 18.46 -5.30 -27.99
N LEU A 7 17.23 -4.89 -28.34
CA LEU A 7 16.40 -5.60 -29.34
C LEU A 7 16.68 -5.18 -30.81
N CYS A 8 17.77 -4.45 -31.08
CA CYS A 8 17.95 -3.64 -32.29
C CYS A 8 19.10 -4.07 -33.22
N ALA A 9 19.31 -5.35 -33.48
CA ALA A 9 20.31 -5.80 -34.46
C ALA A 9 19.77 -6.82 -35.45
N SER A 10 19.01 -6.38 -36.46
CA SER A 10 18.85 -7.06 -37.77
C SER A 10 18.06 -6.18 -38.76
N PRO A 11 18.65 -5.70 -39.88
CA PRO A 11 18.02 -4.71 -40.75
C PRO A 11 17.00 -5.24 -41.76
N HIS A 12 16.78 -6.55 -41.87
CA HIS A 12 16.03 -7.12 -42.99
C HIS A 12 14.96 -8.12 -42.53
N SER A 13 13.69 -7.74 -42.75
CA SER A 13 12.50 -8.62 -42.83
C SER A 13 11.51 -8.75 -41.64
N PHE A 14 11.72 -8.12 -40.47
CA PHE A 14 10.71 -8.13 -39.38
C PHE A 14 10.31 -6.76 -38.80
N SER A 15 10.71 -5.65 -39.45
CA SER A 15 10.58 -4.27 -38.94
C SER A 15 9.16 -3.88 -38.47
N GLY A 16 8.13 -4.34 -39.19
CA GLY A 16 6.74 -4.02 -38.90
C GLY A 16 6.19 -4.61 -37.59
N ARG A 17 6.59 -5.86 -37.25
CA ARG A 17 6.13 -6.52 -36.01
C ARG A 17 6.81 -5.91 -34.79
N THR A 18 8.10 -5.62 -34.90
CA THR A 18 8.88 -4.96 -33.84
C THR A 18 8.32 -3.58 -33.52
N GLY A 19 7.95 -2.77 -34.51
CA GLY A 19 7.33 -1.46 -34.29
C GLY A 19 6.02 -1.53 -33.51
N VAL A 20 5.14 -2.45 -33.88
CA VAL A 20 3.86 -2.70 -33.17
C VAL A 20 4.10 -3.14 -31.73
N ILE A 21 5.01 -4.08 -31.49
CA ILE A 21 5.32 -4.56 -30.14
C ILE A 21 5.87 -3.43 -29.27
N ILE A 22 6.74 -2.58 -29.79
CA ILE A 22 7.29 -1.44 -29.05
C ILE A 22 6.19 -0.43 -28.73
N ALA A 23 5.31 -0.10 -29.68
CA ALA A 23 4.19 0.80 -29.43
C ALA A 23 3.26 0.21 -28.36
N CYS A 24 2.88 -1.07 -28.46
CA CYS A 24 2.09 -1.75 -27.44
C CYS A 24 2.79 -1.77 -26.08
N TYR A 25 4.11 -1.96 -26.03
CA TYR A 25 4.87 -1.88 -24.79
C TYR A 25 4.78 -0.48 -24.16
N LEU A 26 4.92 0.59 -24.95
CA LEU A 26 4.78 1.97 -24.45
C LEU A 26 3.37 2.23 -23.93
N VAL A 27 2.35 1.81 -24.68
CA VAL A 27 0.95 1.88 -24.23
C VAL A 27 0.78 1.13 -22.91
N PHE A 28 1.34 -0.08 -22.77
CA PHE A 28 1.23 -0.90 -21.57
C PHE A 28 1.96 -0.30 -20.35
N ASN A 29 3.25 0.00 -20.52
CA ASN A 29 4.18 0.35 -19.45
C ASN A 29 4.13 1.83 -19.08
N ASN A 30 4.09 2.72 -20.07
CA ASN A 30 4.10 4.17 -19.87
C ASN A 30 2.68 4.76 -19.81
N ARG A 31 1.65 3.94 -20.09
CA ARG A 31 0.23 4.34 -20.16
C ARG A 31 -0.05 5.57 -21.05
N ILE A 32 0.77 5.79 -22.07
CA ILE A 32 0.49 6.77 -23.12
C ILE A 32 -0.54 6.23 -24.10
N SER A 33 -1.20 7.13 -24.85
CA SER A 33 -2.21 6.73 -25.83
C SER A 33 -1.60 5.96 -27.01
N ALA A 34 -2.44 5.19 -27.72
CA ALA A 34 -2.00 4.51 -28.93
C ALA A 34 -1.43 5.50 -29.97
N GLU A 35 -2.05 6.67 -30.12
CA GLU A 35 -1.59 7.72 -31.03
C GLU A 35 -0.19 8.21 -30.67
N GLU A 36 0.01 8.60 -29.40
CA GLU A 36 1.31 9.07 -28.90
C GLU A 36 2.40 8.00 -29.05
N ALA A 37 2.07 6.73 -28.77
CA ALA A 37 3.00 5.61 -28.94
C ALA A 37 3.39 5.40 -30.41
N ILE A 38 2.43 5.47 -31.34
CA ILE A 38 2.68 5.34 -32.79
C ILE A 38 3.58 6.48 -33.27
N GLN A 39 3.27 7.73 -32.89
CA GLN A 39 4.06 8.89 -33.25
C GLN A 39 5.49 8.79 -32.71
N TYR A 40 5.64 8.41 -31.44
CA TYR A 40 6.95 8.20 -30.83
C TYR A 40 7.77 7.14 -31.56
N VAL A 41 7.17 5.98 -31.89
CA VAL A 41 7.87 4.92 -32.61
C VAL A 41 8.22 5.34 -34.03
N ARG A 42 7.33 6.00 -34.78
CA ARG A 42 7.63 6.49 -36.13
C ARG A 42 8.74 7.53 -36.13
N PHE A 43 8.78 8.39 -35.12
CA PHE A 43 9.84 9.38 -34.95
C PHE A 43 11.19 8.74 -34.63
N ARG A 44 11.23 7.78 -33.70
CA ARG A 44 12.49 7.13 -33.24
C ARG A 44 12.96 6.00 -34.16
N ARG A 45 12.04 5.36 -34.88
CA ARG A 45 12.27 4.23 -35.81
C ARG A 45 11.40 4.39 -37.06
N PRO A 46 11.79 5.28 -37.98
CA PRO A 46 11.05 5.51 -39.22
C PRO A 46 10.81 4.19 -39.98
N GLY A 47 9.60 4.03 -40.50
CA GLY A 47 9.23 2.83 -41.27
C GLY A 47 8.93 1.58 -40.44
N SER A 48 8.95 1.61 -39.10
CA SER A 48 8.56 0.44 -38.28
C SER A 48 7.05 0.28 -38.08
N ILE A 49 6.24 1.31 -38.34
CA ILE A 49 4.76 1.24 -38.35
C ILE A 49 4.24 1.93 -39.62
N GLN A 50 3.80 1.14 -40.59
CA GLN A 50 3.50 1.58 -41.96
C GLN A 50 2.04 1.39 -42.33
N THR A 51 1.42 0.26 -41.95
CA THR A 51 0.09 -0.13 -42.47
C THR A 51 -1.04 0.22 -41.51
N GLN A 52 -2.25 0.40 -42.05
CA GLN A 52 -3.44 0.68 -41.25
C GLN A 52 -3.74 -0.46 -40.26
N ASN A 53 -3.54 -1.72 -40.66
CA ASN A 53 -3.76 -2.88 -39.79
C ASN A 53 -2.83 -2.88 -38.56
N GLN A 54 -1.60 -2.35 -38.69
CA GLN A 54 -0.67 -2.21 -37.56
C GLN A 54 -1.17 -1.13 -36.59
N VAL A 55 -1.59 0.02 -37.11
CA VAL A 55 -2.18 1.11 -36.33
C VAL A 55 -3.42 0.63 -35.57
N GLU A 56 -4.35 -0.03 -36.26
CA GLU A 56 -5.55 -0.60 -35.64
C GLU A 56 -5.24 -1.64 -34.56
N CYS A 57 -4.18 -2.44 -34.73
CA CYS A 57 -3.75 -3.40 -33.71
C CYS A 57 -3.39 -2.71 -32.40
N ILE A 58 -2.68 -1.57 -32.47
CA ILE A 58 -2.24 -0.81 -31.30
C ILE A 58 -3.45 -0.15 -30.61
N TYR A 59 -4.38 0.44 -31.37
CA TYR A 59 -5.63 0.99 -30.80
C TYR A 59 -6.52 -0.10 -30.16
N LYS A 60 -6.62 -1.28 -30.78
CA LYS A 60 -7.34 -2.43 -30.20
C LYS A 60 -6.68 -2.88 -28.89
N PHE A 61 -5.35 -2.86 -28.83
CA PHE A 61 -4.59 -3.21 -27.63
C PHE A 61 -4.78 -2.19 -26.50
N GLU A 62 -4.74 -0.89 -26.79
CA GLU A 62 -5.08 0.17 -25.82
C GLU A 62 -6.48 -0.04 -25.23
N LYS A 63 -7.49 -0.23 -26.10
CA LYS A 63 -8.87 -0.49 -25.68
C LYS A 63 -8.99 -1.76 -24.83
N TYR A 64 -8.23 -2.80 -25.16
CA TYR A 64 -8.18 -4.03 -24.36
C TYR A 64 -7.65 -3.75 -22.94
N LEU A 65 -6.59 -2.95 -22.80
CA LEU A 65 -6.00 -2.62 -21.51
C LEU A 65 -6.87 -1.71 -20.64
N TYR A 66 -7.73 -0.88 -21.23
CA TYR A 66 -8.61 0.04 -20.50
C TYR A 66 -9.37 -0.65 -19.36
N LEU A 67 -10.00 -1.81 -19.64
CA LEU A 67 -10.77 -2.55 -18.64
C LEU A 67 -9.92 -3.12 -17.50
N TYR A 68 -8.62 -3.34 -17.73
CA TYR A 68 -7.69 -3.87 -16.73
C TYR A 68 -7.18 -2.77 -15.79
N ARG A 69 -7.31 -1.49 -16.17
CA ARG A 69 -6.85 -0.33 -15.41
C ARG A 69 -7.93 0.31 -14.53
N ILE A 70 -9.11 -0.29 -14.47
CA ILE A 70 -10.20 0.16 -13.57
C ILE A 70 -9.99 -0.46 -12.19
N TYR A 71 -9.55 0.36 -11.24
CA TYR A 71 -9.36 0.00 -9.84
C TYR A 71 -10.62 0.22 -9.01
N PHE A 72 -11.30 1.34 -9.26
CA PHE A 72 -12.57 1.70 -8.64
C PHE A 72 -13.64 1.78 -9.73
N GLY A 73 -14.53 0.79 -9.76
CA GLY A 73 -15.69 0.76 -10.64
C GLY A 73 -16.93 1.32 -9.95
N SER A 74 -18.05 1.34 -10.68
CA SER A 74 -19.37 1.49 -10.07
C SER A 74 -19.63 0.36 -9.06
N TYR A 75 -20.46 0.60 -8.05
CA TYR A 75 -20.79 -0.39 -7.02
C TYR A 75 -21.23 -1.73 -7.64
N GLY A 76 -20.67 -2.85 -7.16
CA GLY A 76 -21.03 -4.21 -7.56
C GLY A 76 -20.49 -4.66 -8.93
N GLN A 77 -19.56 -3.90 -9.53
CA GLN A 77 -19.12 -4.15 -10.91
C GLN A 77 -18.20 -5.37 -11.07
N PHE A 78 -17.50 -5.83 -10.02
CA PHE A 78 -16.59 -6.98 -10.11
C PHE A 78 -16.46 -7.78 -8.81
N SER A 79 -16.13 -9.08 -8.93
CA SER A 79 -15.70 -9.92 -7.79
C SER A 79 -14.21 -9.75 -7.50
N LEU A 80 -13.78 -10.18 -6.30
CA LEU A 80 -12.37 -10.22 -5.92
C LEU A 80 -11.53 -11.03 -6.93
N GLU A 81 -12.02 -12.20 -7.33
CA GLU A 81 -11.36 -13.06 -8.31
C GLU A 81 -11.19 -12.36 -9.67
N ALA A 82 -12.25 -11.72 -10.17
CA ALA A 82 -12.21 -11.00 -11.45
C ALA A 82 -11.23 -9.82 -11.40
N PHE A 83 -11.15 -9.12 -10.27
CA PHE A 83 -10.16 -8.06 -10.05
C PHE A 83 -8.74 -8.62 -10.06
N LEU A 84 -8.46 -9.67 -9.27
CA LEU A 84 -7.13 -10.28 -9.17
C LEU A 84 -6.68 -10.86 -10.50
N LYS A 85 -7.58 -11.47 -11.28
CA LYS A 85 -7.28 -11.95 -12.63
C LYS A 85 -6.82 -10.81 -13.55
N ARG A 86 -7.51 -9.66 -13.51
CA ARG A 86 -7.11 -8.46 -14.28
C ARG A 86 -5.78 -7.89 -13.78
N GLN A 87 -5.65 -7.69 -12.48
CA GLN A 87 -4.42 -7.20 -11.86
C GLN A 87 -3.21 -8.05 -12.25
N ASN A 88 -3.34 -9.38 -12.17
CA ASN A 88 -2.24 -10.29 -12.47
C ASN A 88 -1.79 -10.24 -13.93
N VAL A 89 -2.64 -9.80 -14.86
CA VAL A 89 -2.23 -9.54 -16.25
C VAL A 89 -1.36 -8.28 -16.35
N LEU A 90 -1.59 -7.27 -15.50
CA LEU A 90 -0.82 -6.02 -15.49
C LEU A 90 0.49 -6.12 -14.70
N LEU A 91 0.47 -6.83 -13.56
CA LEU A 91 1.64 -6.99 -12.71
C LEU A 91 2.63 -7.99 -13.32
N HIS A 92 3.92 -7.76 -13.08
CA HIS A 92 5.00 -8.65 -13.53
C HIS A 92 6.08 -8.80 -12.45
N GLY A 93 7.01 -9.75 -12.65
CA GLY A 93 8.19 -9.90 -11.78
C GLY A 93 7.89 -10.23 -10.31
N PRO A 94 8.69 -9.72 -9.36
CA PRO A 94 8.47 -9.92 -7.92
C PRO A 94 7.14 -9.36 -7.41
N GLU A 95 6.67 -8.26 -7.99
CA GLU A 95 5.40 -7.62 -7.62
C GLU A 95 4.22 -8.55 -7.91
N ARG A 96 4.17 -9.17 -9.10
CA ARG A 96 3.11 -10.17 -9.41
C ARG A 96 3.15 -11.38 -8.48
N ARG A 97 4.36 -11.83 -8.09
CA ARG A 97 4.50 -13.01 -7.21
C ARG A 97 3.96 -12.72 -5.81
N SER A 98 4.29 -11.56 -5.26
CA SER A 98 3.84 -11.13 -3.93
C SER A 98 2.36 -10.75 -3.91
N LEU A 99 1.86 -10.07 -4.94
CA LEU A 99 0.48 -9.58 -5.02
C LEU A 99 -0.46 -10.50 -5.81
N ARG A 100 -0.07 -11.76 -6.06
CA ARG A 100 -0.88 -12.72 -6.84
C ARG A 100 -2.30 -12.86 -6.31
N ASN A 101 -2.42 -12.91 -4.98
CA ASN A 101 -3.66 -13.13 -4.25
C ASN A 101 -4.10 -11.91 -3.43
N ILE A 102 -3.39 -10.78 -3.53
CA ILE A 102 -3.69 -9.56 -2.76
C ILE A 102 -3.94 -8.39 -3.71
N PRO A 103 -5.10 -7.71 -3.61
CA PRO A 103 -5.35 -6.48 -4.35
C PRO A 103 -4.30 -5.42 -4.03
N LYS A 104 -3.61 -4.89 -5.05
CA LYS A 104 -2.54 -3.90 -4.91
C LYS A 104 -3.00 -2.66 -4.15
N ILE A 105 -4.25 -2.23 -4.36
CA ILE A 105 -4.83 -1.09 -3.64
C ILE A 105 -4.90 -1.32 -2.13
N ILE A 106 -5.36 -2.48 -1.68
CA ILE A 106 -5.45 -2.83 -0.27
C ILE A 106 -4.04 -3.00 0.32
N TYR A 107 -3.15 -3.69 -0.40
CA TYR A 107 -1.74 -3.80 -0.03
C TYR A 107 -1.11 -2.43 0.20
N MET A 108 -1.23 -1.51 -0.77
CA MET A 108 -0.58 -0.19 -0.69
C MET A 108 -1.17 0.66 0.44
N CYS A 109 -2.49 0.62 0.66
CA CYS A 109 -3.09 1.34 1.79
C CYS A 109 -2.55 0.81 3.13
N CYS A 110 -2.55 -0.51 3.33
CA CYS A 110 -2.01 -1.12 4.54
C CYS A 110 -0.49 -0.86 4.71
N LYS A 111 0.30 -0.89 3.62
CA LYS A 111 1.73 -0.53 3.62
C LYS A 111 1.94 0.91 4.11
N LEU A 112 1.14 1.85 3.61
CA LEU A 112 1.24 3.25 4.00
C LEU A 112 0.75 3.48 5.44
N LEU A 113 -0.29 2.78 5.90
CA LEU A 113 -0.72 2.81 7.30
C LEU A 113 0.41 2.32 8.22
N VAL A 114 1.07 1.20 7.90
CA VAL A 114 2.24 0.73 8.65
C VAL A 114 3.38 1.75 8.61
N ARG A 115 3.63 2.40 7.47
CA ARG A 115 4.61 3.49 7.39
C ARG A 115 4.27 4.62 8.36
N ILE A 116 3.01 5.00 8.47
CA ILE A 116 2.55 6.03 9.42
C ILE A 116 2.76 5.55 10.86
N ILE A 117 2.41 4.30 11.17
CA ILE A 117 2.66 3.71 12.50
C ILE A 117 4.13 3.81 12.88
N VAL A 118 5.04 3.43 11.98
CA VAL A 118 6.49 3.37 12.29
C VAL A 118 7.13 4.76 12.32
N THR A 119 6.71 5.67 11.44
CA THR A 119 7.40 6.97 11.28
C THR A 119 6.74 8.11 12.06
N GLY A 120 5.48 7.98 12.48
CA GLY A 120 4.70 9.06 13.07
C GLY A 120 4.30 10.17 12.09
N CYS A 121 4.79 10.14 10.85
CA CYS A 121 4.54 11.18 9.85
C CYS A 121 3.09 11.12 9.34
N THR A 122 2.26 12.05 9.78
CA THR A 122 0.92 12.28 9.24
C THR A 122 0.86 13.63 8.53
N SER A 123 -0.02 13.77 7.55
CA SER A 123 -0.28 15.07 6.89
C SER A 123 -1.17 16.01 7.70
N VAL A 124 -1.53 15.64 8.94
CA VAL A 124 -2.54 16.35 9.72
C VAL A 124 -2.02 17.73 10.11
N GLN A 125 -2.53 18.77 9.44
CA GLN A 125 -2.52 20.12 9.96
C GLN A 125 -3.49 20.16 11.15
N ILE A 126 -2.94 20.18 12.36
CA ILE A 126 -3.71 20.52 13.54
C ILE A 126 -3.76 22.06 13.60
N ASP A 127 -4.88 22.63 13.13
CA ASP A 127 -5.30 23.96 13.57
C ASP A 127 -5.64 23.88 15.06
N SER A 128 -4.62 24.05 15.89
CA SER A 128 -4.79 24.36 17.31
C SER A 128 -4.20 25.72 17.56
N SER A 129 -5.09 26.71 17.51
CA SER A 129 -4.90 28.05 18.03
C SER A 129 -4.30 28.01 19.43
N ASN A 130 -3.00 28.31 19.54
CA ASN A 130 -2.40 28.75 20.79
C ASN A 130 -1.81 30.15 20.58
N HIS A 131 -2.69 31.12 20.79
CA HIS A 131 -2.35 32.51 20.98
C HIS A 131 -1.57 32.62 22.30
N ARG A 132 -0.24 32.70 22.22
CA ARG A 132 0.57 33.31 23.29
C ARG A 132 1.47 34.37 22.68
N ASN A 133 1.12 35.60 23.05
CA ASN A 133 1.88 36.82 22.83
C ASN A 133 3.37 36.62 23.10
N ARG A 134 4.20 36.97 22.11
CA ARG A 134 5.50 37.56 22.38
C ARG A 134 5.80 38.65 21.36
N ILE A 135 5.36 39.85 21.72
CA ILE A 135 5.98 41.10 21.26
C ILE A 135 7.42 41.08 21.79
N VAL A 136 8.42 41.06 20.92
CA VAL A 136 9.56 41.99 20.93
C VAL A 136 10.08 42.13 19.50
N SER A 137 10.17 43.40 19.12
CA SER A 137 10.73 44.10 17.97
C SER A 137 12.13 43.64 17.54
N ASP A 138 12.41 43.56 16.24
CA ASP A 138 13.05 44.66 15.48
C ASP A 138 13.50 44.20 14.07
N GLU A 139 13.10 45.04 13.10
CA GLU A 139 13.75 45.42 11.84
C GLU A 139 14.84 44.51 11.22
N ASN A 140 14.63 44.06 9.97
CA ASN A 140 15.23 44.74 8.81
C ASN A 140 14.91 44.08 7.45
N ASN A 141 14.67 44.99 6.51
CA ASN A 141 14.40 44.91 5.09
C ASN A 141 15.47 44.14 4.27
N CYS A 142 15.07 43.34 3.27
CA CYS A 142 15.53 43.54 1.87
C CYS A 142 14.89 42.59 0.84
N GLN A 143 14.18 43.19 -0.12
CA GLN A 143 14.01 42.65 -1.48
C GLN A 143 15.36 42.61 -2.21
N SER A 144 15.63 41.55 -2.98
CA SER A 144 15.90 41.67 -4.44
C SER A 144 16.56 40.43 -5.07
N THR A 145 15.88 39.93 -6.10
CA THR A 145 16.38 39.65 -7.46
C THR A 145 17.53 38.65 -7.73
N LYS A 146 17.19 37.77 -8.69
CA LYS A 146 17.94 37.42 -9.92
C LYS A 146 19.05 36.35 -9.87
N LYS A 147 18.76 35.33 -10.70
CA LYS A 147 19.55 34.78 -11.83
C LYS A 147 20.49 33.59 -11.58
N LEU A 148 20.22 32.56 -12.38
CA LEU A 148 21.14 31.53 -12.89
C LEU A 148 22.46 32.13 -13.42
N PRO A 149 23.49 31.27 -13.52
CA PRO A 149 24.19 31.15 -14.81
C PRO A 149 24.25 29.71 -15.34
N ILE A 150 24.24 29.64 -16.67
CA ILE A 150 24.43 28.48 -17.55
C ILE A 150 25.87 28.54 -18.09
N THR A 151 26.35 27.38 -18.57
CA THR A 151 27.38 27.14 -19.62
C THR A 151 28.85 27.32 -19.20
N SER A 152 29.83 26.50 -19.61
CA SER A 152 29.88 25.33 -20.51
C SER A 152 31.33 24.80 -20.61
N VAL A 153 31.45 23.46 -20.71
CA VAL A 153 32.27 22.68 -21.68
C VAL A 153 33.79 22.92 -21.77
N THR A 154 34.59 21.86 -21.54
CA THR A 154 35.40 21.11 -22.56
C THR A 154 36.40 20.15 -21.87
N GLN A 155 36.28 18.84 -22.16
CA GLN A 155 37.30 17.77 -21.99
C GLN A 155 38.12 17.63 -23.31
N PRO A 156 39.16 16.78 -23.51
CA PRO A 156 39.51 15.53 -22.79
C PRO A 156 41.03 15.20 -22.71
N GLU A 157 41.32 13.95 -22.30
CA GLU A 157 42.52 13.09 -22.49
C GLU A 157 43.12 12.62 -21.14
N VAL A 158 43.58 11.39 -20.88
CA VAL A 158 43.64 10.04 -21.49
C VAL A 158 44.18 9.10 -20.36
N PHE A 159 43.76 7.82 -20.33
CA PHE A 159 44.36 6.59 -19.71
C PHE A 159 45.35 6.70 -18.52
N THR A 160 45.35 5.87 -17.46
CA THR A 160 45.72 4.43 -17.48
C THR A 160 45.58 3.77 -16.07
N SER A 161 45.09 2.52 -16.05
CA SER A 161 45.37 1.32 -15.22
C SER A 161 45.86 1.32 -13.74
N CYS A 162 45.19 0.42 -12.98
CA CYS A 162 45.68 -0.65 -12.06
C CYS A 162 46.39 -0.34 -10.71
N GLN A 163 45.69 -0.70 -9.61
CA GLN A 163 46.00 -1.60 -8.45
C GLN A 163 47.47 -2.07 -8.20
N PRO A 164 47.81 -2.68 -7.02
CA PRO A 164 47.28 -2.64 -5.65
C PRO A 164 48.43 -2.55 -4.59
N ASP A 165 48.24 -3.13 -3.39
CA ASP A 165 49.21 -3.43 -2.30
C ASP A 165 49.31 -2.40 -1.17
N GLU A 166 49.54 -2.74 0.10
CA GLU A 166 49.22 -3.88 0.97
C GLU A 166 49.72 -3.40 2.37
N THR A 167 49.05 -3.82 3.44
CA THR A 167 49.68 -4.12 4.74
C THR A 167 50.40 -3.00 5.52
N THR A 168 49.83 -2.51 6.63
CA THR A 168 50.51 -2.63 7.95
C THR A 168 49.56 -2.48 9.14
N LYS A 169 49.85 -3.30 10.15
CA LYS A 169 49.16 -3.56 11.41
C LYS A 169 49.50 -2.53 12.52
N LEU A 170 48.50 -2.32 13.40
CA LEU A 170 48.56 -2.20 14.86
C LEU A 170 49.45 -1.10 15.50
N THR A 171 48.85 -0.24 16.34
CA THR A 171 49.02 -0.30 17.81
C THR A 171 48.19 0.76 18.53
N ASN A 172 47.84 0.40 19.76
CA ASN A 172 46.82 0.99 20.63
C ASN A 172 47.29 2.26 21.34
N ALA A 173 46.36 3.18 21.61
CA ALA A 173 46.45 4.08 22.76
C ALA A 173 45.05 4.22 23.38
N THR A 174 44.89 3.56 24.52
CA THR A 174 43.80 3.69 25.49
C THR A 174 43.86 5.06 26.17
N VAL A 175 42.74 5.80 26.17
CA VAL A 175 42.39 6.74 27.23
C VAL A 175 40.90 6.60 27.49
N ASP A 176 40.58 5.93 28.61
CA ASP A 176 39.26 5.93 29.23
C ASP A 176 39.25 7.02 30.31
N CYS A 177 38.17 7.82 30.36
CA CYS A 177 37.59 8.42 31.56
C CYS A 177 36.24 9.11 31.21
N THR A 178 35.18 8.29 31.20
CA THR A 178 33.87 8.46 31.86
C THR A 178 33.16 9.83 32.05
N TYR A 179 31.83 9.72 31.85
CA TYR A 179 30.67 10.54 32.27
C TYR A 179 30.18 11.71 31.38
N GLY A 180 29.05 11.43 30.73
CA GLY A 180 28.13 12.37 30.08
C GLY A 180 26.91 11.62 29.55
N GLU A 181 26.02 11.21 30.45
CA GLU A 181 24.70 10.67 30.11
C GLU A 181 23.81 11.74 29.46
N ASN A 182 23.07 11.30 28.43
CA ASN A 182 21.68 11.65 28.07
C ASN A 182 21.42 12.19 26.66
N SER A 183 20.38 11.55 26.08
CA SER A 183 19.42 12.08 25.10
C SER A 183 19.60 11.70 23.62
N GLN A 184 19.37 10.43 23.25
CA GLN A 184 18.97 10.09 21.86
C GLN A 184 17.88 8.99 21.69
N ASN A 185 17.24 8.46 22.73
CA ASN A 185 16.25 7.36 22.57
C ASN A 185 14.76 7.71 22.75
N GLN A 186 14.39 8.97 23.03
CA GLN A 186 12.96 9.30 23.29
C GLN A 186 12.14 9.60 22.02
N ASN A 187 12.76 10.16 20.97
CA ASN A 187 12.02 10.62 19.78
C ASN A 187 11.45 9.50 18.88
N VAL A 188 11.98 8.27 18.95
CA VAL A 188 11.53 7.17 18.08
C VAL A 188 10.28 6.50 18.65
N ASP A 189 10.28 6.23 19.95
CA ASP A 189 9.13 5.63 20.65
C ASP A 189 7.92 6.58 20.68
N ASP A 190 8.15 7.89 20.85
CA ASP A 190 7.09 8.90 20.85
C ASP A 190 6.41 9.02 19.47
N ASN A 191 7.18 9.05 18.39
CA ASN A 191 6.65 9.14 17.03
C ASN A 191 5.90 7.87 16.62
N GLN A 192 6.41 6.70 17.01
CA GLN A 192 5.71 5.43 16.78
C GLN A 192 4.38 5.38 17.54
N SER A 193 4.36 5.86 18.78
CA SER A 193 3.14 5.94 19.60
C SER A 193 2.09 6.88 19.00
N ILE A 194 2.49 8.05 18.52
CA ILE A 194 1.60 9.02 17.86
C ILE A 194 1.03 8.45 16.56
N GLY A 195 1.88 7.85 15.72
CA GLY A 195 1.49 7.21 14.46
C GLY A 195 0.49 6.06 14.70
N ALA A 196 0.79 5.18 15.65
CA ALA A 196 -0.09 4.08 16.04
C ALA A 196 -1.46 4.58 16.53
N SER A 197 -1.51 5.61 17.38
CA SER A 197 -2.76 6.16 17.87
C SER A 197 -3.60 6.79 16.75
N SER A 198 -2.97 7.51 15.82
CA SER A 198 -3.67 8.13 14.69
C SER A 198 -4.25 7.08 13.73
N VAL A 199 -3.51 6.00 13.46
CA VAL A 199 -4.00 4.89 12.62
C VAL A 199 -5.10 4.10 13.34
N LEU A 200 -4.97 3.87 14.65
CA LEU A 200 -5.99 3.21 15.47
C LEU A 200 -7.33 3.97 15.41
N GLU A 201 -7.29 5.29 15.64
CA GLU A 201 -8.47 6.15 15.56
C GLU A 201 -9.09 6.10 14.15
N ALA A 202 -8.27 6.18 13.11
CA ALA A 202 -8.76 6.13 11.74
C ALA A 202 -9.41 4.79 11.39
N LEU A 203 -8.85 3.66 11.82
CA LEU A 203 -9.42 2.33 11.58
C LEU A 203 -10.80 2.17 12.25
N LEU A 204 -10.95 2.70 13.47
CA LEU A 204 -12.20 2.64 14.23
C LEU A 204 -13.23 3.69 13.78
N THR A 205 -12.83 4.65 12.94
CA THR A 205 -13.72 5.66 12.39
C THR A 205 -14.67 5.05 11.35
N THR A 206 -15.95 5.40 11.46
CA THR A 206 -17.03 4.93 10.56
C THR A 206 -17.71 6.07 9.80
N GLU A 207 -17.54 7.31 10.27
CA GLU A 207 -18.06 8.52 9.64
C GLU A 207 -16.87 9.41 9.23
N TYR A 208 -16.87 9.86 7.98
CA TYR A 208 -15.73 10.60 7.42
C TYR A 208 -16.11 12.06 7.14
N PRO A 209 -15.24 13.02 7.50
CA PRO A 209 -15.40 14.42 7.10
C PRO A 209 -15.47 14.57 5.58
N GLU A 210 -16.17 15.59 5.09
CA GLU A 210 -16.32 15.85 3.65
C GLU A 210 -14.96 16.04 2.96
N SER A 211 -13.97 16.63 3.63
CA SER A 211 -12.60 16.76 3.11
C SER A 211 -11.96 15.40 2.79
N VAL A 212 -12.09 14.43 3.70
CA VAL A 212 -11.59 13.06 3.50
C VAL A 212 -12.34 12.39 2.36
N VAL A 213 -13.66 12.54 2.31
CA VAL A 213 -14.48 11.98 1.22
C VAL A 213 -14.04 12.53 -0.14
N ASN A 214 -13.87 13.84 -0.25
CA ASN A 214 -13.46 14.50 -1.49
C ASN A 214 -12.05 14.08 -1.91
N GLU A 215 -11.10 13.99 -0.97
CA GLU A 215 -9.76 13.52 -1.26
C GLU A 215 -9.76 12.06 -1.74
N THR A 216 -10.52 11.19 -1.07
CA THR A 216 -10.71 9.80 -1.49
C THR A 216 -11.27 9.70 -2.90
N GLU A 217 -12.30 10.46 -3.26
CA GLU A 217 -12.87 10.47 -4.61
C GLU A 217 -11.87 10.95 -5.67
N ASN A 218 -11.03 11.93 -5.34
CA ASN A 218 -9.95 12.37 -6.22
C ASN A 218 -8.93 11.25 -6.47
N TRP A 219 -8.54 10.50 -5.44
CA TRP A 219 -7.65 9.36 -5.59
C TRP A 219 -8.26 8.23 -6.41
N LYS A 220 -9.54 7.90 -6.21
CA LYS A 220 -10.24 6.91 -7.04
C LYS A 220 -10.20 7.27 -8.52
N LYS A 221 -10.48 8.55 -8.85
CA LYS A 221 -10.39 9.06 -10.22
C LYS A 221 -8.95 9.01 -10.74
N LYS A 222 -7.97 9.38 -9.92
CA LYS A 222 -6.55 9.35 -10.28
C LYS A 222 -6.08 7.94 -10.62
N PHE A 223 -6.40 6.94 -9.81
CA PHE A 223 -6.01 5.54 -10.08
C PHE A 223 -6.49 5.01 -11.44
N ASN A 224 -7.70 5.38 -11.84
CA ASN A 224 -8.29 4.92 -13.10
C ASN A 224 -7.73 5.65 -14.33
N ASN A 225 -7.34 6.92 -14.19
CA ASN A 225 -7.07 7.79 -15.33
C ASN A 225 -5.59 8.23 -15.46
N ASP A 226 -4.83 8.24 -14.38
CA ASP A 226 -3.48 8.80 -14.32
C ASP A 226 -2.39 7.70 -14.35
N PRO A 227 -1.41 7.76 -15.27
CA PRO A 227 -0.25 6.87 -15.28
C PRO A 227 0.56 6.86 -13.98
N GLU A 228 0.74 8.03 -13.38
CA GLU A 228 1.64 8.27 -12.26
C GLU A 228 0.96 8.08 -10.90
N ALA A 229 -0.34 7.70 -10.90
CA ALA A 229 -1.14 7.53 -9.69
C ALA A 229 -0.44 6.72 -8.60
N TRP A 230 0.19 5.60 -8.96
CA TRP A 230 0.89 4.75 -7.98
C TRP A 230 2.18 5.37 -7.45
N ASN A 231 2.93 6.09 -8.28
CA ASN A 231 4.15 6.77 -7.88
C ASN A 231 3.85 7.93 -6.94
N ASP A 232 2.80 8.68 -7.24
CA ASP A 232 2.33 9.76 -6.39
C ASP A 232 1.76 9.22 -5.08
N PHE A 233 1.00 8.12 -5.13
CA PHE A 233 0.44 7.48 -3.94
C PHE A 233 1.53 6.99 -2.98
N ASP A 234 2.61 6.37 -3.47
CA ASP A 234 3.69 5.91 -2.59
C ASP A 234 4.48 7.08 -1.94
N LYS A 235 4.59 8.22 -2.63
CA LYS A 235 5.35 9.40 -2.15
C LYS A 235 4.52 10.37 -1.30
N THR A 236 3.21 10.35 -1.43
CA THR A 236 2.32 11.28 -0.72
C THR A 236 2.31 10.99 0.77
N SER A 237 2.29 12.05 1.59
CA SER A 237 1.96 11.96 3.01
C SER A 237 0.44 12.00 3.16
N PHE A 238 -0.14 11.00 3.80
CA PHE A 238 -1.59 10.83 3.88
C PHE A 238 -2.15 11.17 5.26
N ASN A 239 -3.40 11.60 5.28
CA ASN A 239 -4.25 11.44 6.45
C ASN A 239 -4.66 9.96 6.52
N PRO A 240 -4.43 9.23 7.63
CA PRO A 240 -4.83 7.83 7.78
C PRO A 240 -6.29 7.55 7.41
N LEU A 241 -7.20 8.50 7.67
CA LEU A 241 -8.62 8.39 7.33
C LEU A 241 -8.85 8.18 5.82
N VAL A 242 -8.04 8.81 4.97
CA VAL A 242 -8.15 8.67 3.50
C VAL A 242 -7.79 7.25 3.07
N LEU A 243 -6.74 6.67 3.67
CA LEU A 243 -6.31 5.30 3.39
C LEU A 243 -7.33 4.27 3.89
N VAL A 244 -7.86 4.47 5.10
CA VAL A 244 -8.92 3.61 5.66
C VAL A 244 -10.19 3.71 4.82
N LYS A 245 -10.59 4.91 4.42
CA LYS A 245 -11.74 5.10 3.54
C LYS A 245 -11.55 4.45 2.16
N LEU A 246 -10.35 4.50 1.58
CA LEU A 246 -10.04 3.79 0.33
C LEU A 246 -10.17 2.27 0.48
N ILE A 247 -9.73 1.70 1.61
CA ILE A 247 -9.92 0.27 1.93
C ILE A 247 -11.41 -0.05 2.04
N ASP A 248 -12.15 0.74 2.82
CA ASP A 248 -13.58 0.59 3.07
C ASP A 248 -14.39 0.64 1.76
N ASP A 249 -14.19 1.70 0.96
CA ASP A 249 -14.87 1.89 -0.31
C ASP A 249 -14.51 0.76 -1.31
N TRP A 250 -13.27 0.28 -1.33
CA TRP A 250 -12.88 -0.80 -2.25
C TRP A 250 -13.48 -2.15 -1.86
N LEU A 251 -13.44 -2.53 -0.58
CA LEU A 251 -13.98 -3.81 -0.10
C LEU A 251 -15.51 -3.85 -0.21
N THR A 252 -16.18 -2.74 0.10
CA THR A 252 -17.64 -2.63 0.00
C THR A 252 -18.14 -2.62 -1.45
N HIS A 253 -17.32 -2.17 -2.41
CA HIS A 253 -17.66 -2.17 -3.84
C HIS A 253 -17.67 -3.56 -4.50
N LEU A 254 -17.09 -4.59 -3.87
CA LEU A 254 -17.05 -5.94 -4.43
C LEU A 254 -18.46 -6.51 -4.60
N LYS A 255 -18.67 -7.27 -5.69
CA LYS A 255 -19.95 -7.94 -5.99
C LYS A 255 -20.42 -8.91 -4.91
N SER A 256 -19.47 -9.49 -4.18
CA SER A 256 -19.70 -10.41 -3.07
C SER A 256 -18.67 -10.13 -1.98
N PRO A 257 -19.00 -10.41 -0.71
CA PRO A 257 -18.04 -10.25 0.38
C PRO A 257 -16.80 -11.13 0.16
N VAL A 258 -15.68 -10.70 0.72
CA VAL A 258 -14.43 -11.47 0.72
C VAL A 258 -14.63 -12.75 1.53
N LEU A 259 -15.23 -12.64 2.71
CA LEU A 259 -15.56 -13.76 3.58
C LEU A 259 -17.05 -14.05 3.48
N ARG A 260 -17.41 -15.11 2.75
CA ARG A 260 -18.81 -15.51 2.59
C ARG A 260 -19.26 -16.33 3.79
N MET A 261 -20.52 -16.15 4.20
CA MET A 261 -21.12 -16.95 5.28
C MET A 261 -21.15 -18.44 4.96
N GLN A 262 -21.29 -18.80 3.68
CA GLN A 262 -21.24 -20.19 3.22
C GLN A 262 -19.89 -20.85 3.51
N ASP A 263 -18.80 -20.12 3.29
CA ASP A 263 -17.44 -20.65 3.52
C ASP A 263 -17.21 -20.87 5.03
N LEU A 264 -17.73 -19.97 5.88
CA LEU A 264 -17.70 -20.13 7.33
C LEU A 264 -18.55 -21.31 7.82
N LEU A 265 -19.72 -21.55 7.22
CA LEU A 265 -20.55 -22.73 7.52
C LEU A 265 -19.82 -24.03 7.19
N SER A 266 -19.16 -24.08 6.03
CA SER A 266 -18.37 -25.24 5.63
C SER A 266 -17.18 -25.47 6.56
N LEU A 267 -16.55 -24.40 7.06
CA LEU A 267 -15.48 -24.51 8.05
C LEU A 267 -15.98 -24.97 9.42
N GLN A 268 -17.14 -24.48 9.88
CA GLN A 268 -17.74 -24.89 11.16
C GLN A 268 -18.04 -26.40 11.19
N GLN A 269 -18.33 -26.99 10.03
CA GLN A 269 -18.57 -28.43 9.86
C GLN A 269 -17.28 -29.25 9.72
N ASN A 270 -16.11 -28.61 9.66
CA ASN A 270 -14.83 -29.30 9.52
C ASN A 270 -14.38 -29.85 10.89
N PRO A 271 -14.30 -31.18 11.07
CA PRO A 271 -13.92 -31.79 12.34
C PRO A 271 -12.48 -31.47 12.76
N LEU A 272 -11.61 -31.11 11.81
CA LEU A 272 -10.20 -30.81 12.06
C LEU A 272 -9.95 -29.37 12.51
N PHE A 273 -10.98 -28.51 12.58
CA PHE A 273 -10.79 -27.08 12.86
C PHE A 273 -10.13 -26.80 14.21
N GLU A 274 -10.53 -27.52 15.27
CA GLU A 274 -9.95 -27.34 16.61
C GLU A 274 -8.57 -28.00 16.75
N GLU A 275 -8.20 -28.93 15.86
CA GLU A 275 -6.91 -29.64 15.89
C GLU A 275 -5.83 -28.87 15.13
N ASP A 276 -6.15 -28.38 13.93
CA ASP A 276 -5.24 -27.61 13.09
C ASP A 276 -6.01 -26.54 12.32
N ILE A 277 -6.03 -25.34 12.89
CA ILE A 277 -6.67 -24.17 12.29
C ILE A 277 -6.02 -23.86 10.94
N LEU A 278 -4.68 -23.92 10.81
CA LEU A 278 -3.98 -23.52 9.59
C LEU A 278 -4.35 -24.41 8.40
N THR A 279 -4.34 -25.72 8.59
CA THR A 279 -4.76 -26.67 7.55
C THR A 279 -6.24 -26.52 7.25
N SER A 280 -7.07 -26.23 8.25
CA SER A 280 -8.50 -26.00 8.05
C SER A 280 -8.83 -24.74 7.23
N LEU A 281 -7.93 -23.74 7.17
CA LEU A 281 -8.10 -22.56 6.31
C LEU A 281 -7.96 -22.87 4.81
N GLU A 282 -7.49 -24.06 4.42
CA GLU A 282 -7.45 -24.49 3.01
C GLU A 282 -8.83 -24.54 2.34
N ILE A 283 -9.91 -24.58 3.13
CA ILE A 283 -11.28 -24.48 2.63
C ILE A 283 -11.56 -23.14 1.95
N PHE A 284 -10.85 -22.08 2.37
CA PHE A 284 -10.99 -20.76 1.80
C PHE A 284 -10.13 -20.62 0.54
N GLU A 285 -10.63 -19.84 -0.41
CA GLU A 285 -9.82 -19.44 -1.55
C GLU A 285 -8.58 -18.66 -1.07
N LYS A 286 -7.41 -18.90 -1.70
CA LYS A 286 -6.14 -18.25 -1.32
C LYS A 286 -6.25 -16.72 -1.10
N PRO A 287 -6.97 -15.94 -1.94
CA PRO A 287 -7.16 -14.51 -1.72
C PRO A 287 -7.81 -14.13 -0.38
N VAL A 288 -8.74 -14.96 0.12
CA VAL A 288 -9.45 -14.71 1.39
C VAL A 288 -8.47 -14.81 2.54
N VAL A 289 -7.72 -15.92 2.61
CA VAL A 289 -6.73 -16.14 3.66
C VAL A 289 -5.64 -15.09 3.61
N CYS A 290 -5.17 -14.71 2.41
CA CYS A 290 -4.17 -13.65 2.23
C CYS A 290 -4.66 -12.27 2.70
N LEU A 291 -5.93 -11.92 2.51
CA LEU A 291 -6.50 -10.67 3.00
C LEU A 291 -6.68 -10.67 4.52
N MET A 292 -7.19 -11.75 5.10
CA MET A 292 -7.30 -11.90 6.57
C MET A 292 -5.93 -11.77 7.24
N SER A 293 -4.96 -12.50 6.68
CA SER A 293 -3.54 -12.46 7.02
C SER A 293 -2.93 -11.06 6.96
N LEU A 294 -3.26 -10.29 5.91
CA LEU A 294 -2.81 -8.92 5.74
C LEU A 294 -3.34 -8.00 6.84
N PHE A 295 -4.63 -8.09 7.17
CA PHE A 295 -5.21 -7.30 8.24
C PHE A 295 -4.72 -7.73 9.63
N ALA A 296 -4.52 -9.03 9.86
CA ALA A 296 -3.90 -9.53 11.09
C ALA A 296 -2.51 -8.92 11.30
N LYS A 297 -1.69 -8.87 10.24
CA LYS A 297 -0.39 -8.17 10.27
C LYS A 297 -0.52 -6.70 10.62
N LEU A 298 -1.44 -5.97 9.98
CA LEU A 298 -1.66 -4.55 10.29
C LEU A 298 -2.01 -4.35 11.78
N ILE A 299 -2.88 -5.20 12.34
CA ILE A 299 -3.25 -5.16 13.76
C ILE A 299 -2.04 -5.47 14.66
N THR A 300 -1.17 -6.41 14.28
CA THR A 300 0.07 -6.69 15.02
C THR A 300 1.00 -5.47 15.10
N TYR A 301 1.07 -4.62 14.07
CA TYR A 301 1.89 -3.41 14.10
C TYR A 301 1.35 -2.32 15.04
N LEU A 302 0.08 -2.35 15.42
CA LEU A 302 -0.53 -1.39 16.34
C LEU A 302 -0.27 -1.71 17.82
N GLN A 303 0.37 -2.83 18.12
CA GLN A 303 0.62 -3.28 19.49
C GLN A 303 1.64 -2.37 20.19
N PRO A 304 1.52 -2.17 21.52
CA PRO A 304 0.58 -2.83 22.43
C PRO A 304 -0.85 -2.26 22.37
N LEU A 305 -1.86 -3.14 22.33
CA LEU A 305 -3.28 -2.80 22.39
C LEU A 305 -3.94 -3.42 23.64
N SER A 306 -4.97 -2.76 24.16
CA SER A 306 -5.87 -3.42 25.12
C SER A 306 -6.72 -4.47 24.41
N GLU A 307 -7.14 -5.51 25.14
CA GLU A 307 -8.03 -6.56 24.63
C GLU A 307 -9.30 -5.99 23.98
N GLN A 308 -9.84 -4.92 24.54
CA GLN A 308 -11.01 -4.22 24.00
C GLN A 308 -10.73 -3.57 22.63
N MET A 309 -9.58 -2.91 22.47
CA MET A 309 -9.22 -2.26 21.21
C MET A 309 -8.92 -3.29 20.13
N GLU A 310 -8.22 -4.37 20.48
CA GLU A 310 -7.96 -5.47 19.55
C GLU A 310 -9.28 -6.11 19.07
N HIS A 311 -10.22 -6.35 19.99
CA HIS A 311 -11.55 -6.86 19.65
C HIS A 311 -12.29 -5.94 18.67
N LEU A 312 -12.29 -4.63 18.93
CA LEU A 312 -12.94 -3.64 18.07
C LEU A 312 -12.32 -3.57 16.67
N LEU A 313 -11.00 -3.69 16.57
CA LEU A 313 -10.31 -3.75 15.28
C LEU A 313 -10.65 -5.01 14.51
N ILE A 314 -10.69 -6.18 15.18
CA ILE A 314 -11.10 -7.43 14.55
C ILE A 314 -12.56 -7.33 14.08
N GLU A 315 -13.47 -6.81 14.91
CA GLU A 315 -14.87 -6.57 14.54
C GLU A 315 -14.96 -5.66 13.30
N ARG A 316 -14.19 -4.57 13.26
CA ARG A 316 -14.15 -3.64 12.11
C ARG A 316 -13.67 -4.33 10.84
N VAL A 317 -12.57 -5.09 10.90
CA VAL A 317 -12.04 -5.83 9.76
C VAL A 317 -13.03 -6.88 9.28
N LEU A 318 -13.66 -7.62 10.18
CA LEU A 318 -14.66 -8.61 9.81
C LEU A 318 -15.89 -7.99 9.18
N ASN A 319 -16.31 -6.80 9.63
CA ASN A 319 -17.38 -6.04 8.99
C ASN A 319 -17.02 -5.67 7.54
N TRP A 320 -15.78 -5.27 7.26
CA TRP A 320 -15.31 -5.07 5.88
C TRP A 320 -15.32 -6.37 5.06
N LEU A 321 -14.72 -7.43 5.58
CA LEU A 321 -14.57 -8.70 4.85
C LEU A 321 -15.91 -9.38 4.58
N CYS A 322 -16.88 -9.22 5.49
CA CYS A 322 -18.23 -9.77 5.36
C CYS A 322 -19.22 -8.78 4.71
N GLN A 323 -18.79 -7.56 4.37
CA GLN A 323 -19.64 -6.45 3.90
C GLN A 323 -20.86 -6.18 4.80
N LYS A 324 -20.68 -6.28 6.12
CA LYS A 324 -21.72 -5.93 7.09
C LYS A 324 -21.67 -4.43 7.40
N GLN A 325 -22.83 -3.80 7.50
CA GLN A 325 -22.90 -2.40 7.92
C GLN A 325 -22.37 -2.26 9.35
N SER A 326 -21.35 -1.44 9.53
CA SER A 326 -20.91 -1.00 10.85
C SER A 326 -22.00 -0.11 11.46
N LYS A 327 -22.59 -0.53 12.58
CA LYS A 327 -23.45 0.36 13.38
C LYS A 327 -22.58 1.49 13.95
N PRO A 328 -23.01 2.76 13.89
CA PRO A 328 -22.24 3.87 14.42
C PRO A 328 -21.95 3.62 15.91
N LEU A 329 -20.67 3.75 16.27
CA LEU A 329 -20.27 3.69 17.65
C LEU A 329 -20.58 5.07 18.24
N ASN A 330 -21.56 5.17 19.15
CA ASN A 330 -21.84 6.42 19.87
C ASN A 330 -20.69 6.70 20.85
N VAL A 331 -19.59 7.25 20.33
CA VAL A 331 -18.43 7.64 21.13
C VAL A 331 -18.80 8.88 21.94
N THR A 332 -19.27 8.67 23.17
CA THR A 332 -19.40 9.74 24.15
C THR A 332 -18.15 9.70 25.02
N THR A 333 -17.40 10.80 25.09
CA THR A 333 -16.08 11.01 25.72
C THR A 333 -16.07 10.88 27.26
N ASN A 334 -16.76 9.88 27.83
CA ASN A 334 -16.77 9.61 29.27
C ASN A 334 -16.33 8.17 29.55
N THR A 335 -15.06 8.02 29.91
CA THR A 335 -14.32 6.76 30.15
C THR A 335 -14.96 5.76 31.11
N LYS A 336 -15.84 6.20 32.03
CA LYS A 336 -16.55 5.29 32.96
C LYS A 336 -17.87 4.72 32.40
N LYS A 337 -18.65 5.52 31.66
CA LYS A 337 -19.86 5.03 30.95
C LYS A 337 -19.50 4.23 29.70
N PHE A 338 -18.32 4.51 29.13
CA PHE A 338 -17.72 3.77 28.03
C PHE A 338 -17.64 2.27 28.32
N ASN A 339 -17.16 1.87 29.51
CA ASN A 339 -16.97 0.46 29.86
C ASN A 339 -18.28 -0.31 30.09
N GLU A 340 -19.28 0.30 30.75
CA GLU A 340 -20.52 -0.41 31.14
C GLU A 340 -21.50 -0.65 29.97
N GLN A 341 -21.68 0.33 29.05
CA GLN A 341 -22.51 0.13 27.86
C GLN A 341 -21.88 -0.84 26.85
N PHE A 342 -20.55 -0.91 26.81
CA PHE A 342 -19.83 -1.84 25.96
C PHE A 342 -19.91 -3.30 26.45
N ILE A 343 -19.81 -3.53 27.78
CA ILE A 343 -19.98 -4.86 28.41
C ILE A 343 -21.30 -5.54 28.01
N ILE A 344 -22.37 -4.75 27.90
CA ILE A 344 -23.71 -5.26 27.54
C ILE A 344 -23.80 -5.58 26.03
N CYS A 345 -23.10 -4.84 25.17
CA CYS A 345 -23.02 -5.14 23.74
C CYS A 345 -22.13 -6.35 23.42
N TYR A 346 -21.05 -6.59 24.20
CA TYR A 346 -20.09 -7.68 23.98
C TYR A 346 -20.71 -9.08 24.05
N HIS A 347 -21.75 -9.29 24.86
CA HIS A 347 -22.35 -10.60 25.05
C HIS A 347 -23.43 -10.99 24.02
N THR A 348 -23.85 -10.08 23.13
CA THR A 348 -25.05 -10.29 22.27
C THR A 348 -24.81 -10.12 20.77
N ARG A 349 -23.56 -9.89 20.33
CA ARG A 349 -23.31 -9.20 19.04
C ARG A 349 -23.00 -10.06 17.81
N PHE A 350 -22.62 -11.33 17.97
CA PHE A 350 -22.23 -12.18 16.85
C PHE A 350 -23.08 -13.44 16.77
N ASP A 351 -23.64 -13.71 15.59
CA ASP A 351 -24.10 -15.05 15.24
C ASP A 351 -22.90 -16.02 15.29
N ASP A 352 -23.13 -17.30 15.58
CA ASP A 352 -22.07 -18.31 15.81
C ASP A 352 -20.96 -18.33 14.73
N LEU A 353 -21.33 -18.08 13.47
CA LEU A 353 -20.39 -18.01 12.34
C LEU A 353 -19.42 -16.83 12.41
N LEU A 354 -19.85 -15.69 12.92
CA LEU A 354 -19.00 -14.52 13.02
C LEU A 354 -18.08 -14.63 14.23
N GLN A 355 -18.50 -15.36 15.28
CA GLN A 355 -17.62 -15.78 16.37
C GLN A 355 -16.50 -16.72 15.87
N LEU A 356 -16.81 -17.62 14.92
CA LEU A 356 -15.80 -18.45 14.26
C LEU A 356 -14.78 -17.60 13.49
N ALA A 357 -15.25 -16.64 12.67
CA ALA A 357 -14.38 -15.73 11.94
C ALA A 357 -13.49 -14.88 12.88
N PHE A 358 -14.05 -14.44 14.00
CA PHE A 358 -13.30 -13.74 15.05
C PHE A 358 -12.17 -14.60 15.61
N ARG A 359 -12.45 -15.86 15.95
CA ARG A 359 -11.45 -16.80 16.46
C ARG A 359 -10.30 -17.00 15.46
N ILE A 360 -10.62 -17.10 14.17
CA ILE A 360 -9.62 -17.21 13.10
C ILE A 360 -8.75 -15.95 13.03
N MET A 361 -9.36 -14.76 13.03
CA MET A 361 -8.60 -13.51 13.00
C MET A 361 -7.67 -13.35 14.21
N HIS A 362 -8.16 -13.65 15.41
CA HIS A 362 -7.36 -13.66 16.62
C HIS A 362 -6.21 -14.66 16.54
N PHE A 363 -6.47 -15.89 16.08
CA PHE A 363 -5.43 -16.90 15.84
C PHE A 363 -4.37 -16.40 14.85
N LEU A 364 -4.77 -15.76 13.75
CA LEU A 364 -3.83 -15.21 12.76
C LEU A 364 -2.97 -14.09 13.35
N ILE A 365 -3.54 -13.23 14.21
CA ILE A 365 -2.80 -12.17 14.91
C ILE A 365 -1.74 -12.79 15.83
N GLU A 366 -2.11 -13.76 16.66
CA GLU A 366 -1.18 -14.48 17.55
C GLU A 366 -0.11 -15.26 16.76
N PHE A 367 -0.51 -15.90 15.67
CA PHE A 367 0.41 -16.59 14.78
C PHE A 367 1.44 -15.62 14.18
N VAL A 368 1.02 -14.45 13.70
CA VAL A 368 1.93 -13.42 13.17
C VAL A 368 2.84 -12.89 14.28
N LYS A 369 2.32 -12.60 15.48
CA LYS A 369 3.11 -12.18 16.65
C LYS A 369 4.21 -13.21 16.98
N SER A 370 3.89 -14.50 16.89
CA SER A 370 4.85 -15.59 17.17
C SER A 370 5.97 -15.73 16.13
N LYS A 371 5.78 -15.21 14.92
CA LYS A 371 6.70 -15.36 13.78
C LYS A 371 7.48 -14.10 13.42
N CYS A 372 6.97 -12.91 13.75
CA CYS A 372 7.62 -11.65 13.43
C CYS A 372 8.40 -11.11 14.62
N THR A 373 9.71 -10.87 14.46
CA THR A 373 10.38 -9.86 15.27
C THR A 373 9.97 -8.49 14.74
N LEU A 374 9.64 -7.52 15.60
CA LEU A 374 9.07 -6.20 15.27
C LEU A 374 9.93 -5.29 14.35
N ILE A 375 11.00 -5.82 13.74
CA ILE A 375 12.03 -5.10 12.98
C ILE A 375 12.31 -5.79 11.65
N GLU A 376 11.29 -6.24 10.93
CA GLU A 376 11.45 -6.60 9.52
C GLU A 376 11.00 -5.42 8.66
N SER A 377 11.91 -4.92 7.81
CA SER A 377 11.66 -3.81 6.89
C SER A 377 10.31 -3.95 6.19
N VAL A 378 9.59 -2.84 5.95
CA VAL A 378 8.31 -2.78 5.23
C VAL A 378 8.33 -3.58 3.91
N ASP A 379 9.50 -3.76 3.29
CA ASP A 379 9.70 -4.51 2.04
C ASP A 379 9.78 -6.05 2.18
N LEU A 380 9.94 -6.58 3.41
CA LEU A 380 9.95 -8.02 3.71
C LEU A 380 8.55 -8.59 3.99
N TRP A 381 7.51 -7.75 3.92
CA TRP A 381 6.09 -8.01 4.26
C TRP A 381 5.49 -9.34 3.79
N PHE A 382 6.04 -9.93 2.73
CA PHE A 382 5.53 -11.16 2.11
C PHE A 382 6.39 -12.40 2.26
N LYS A 383 7.67 -12.28 2.61
CA LYS A 383 8.55 -13.46 2.67
C LYS A 383 8.23 -14.37 3.86
N SER A 384 7.63 -13.83 4.91
CA SER A 384 7.31 -14.54 6.15
C SER A 384 5.95 -15.25 6.14
N MET A 385 5.18 -15.23 5.04
CA MET A 385 3.87 -15.89 5.00
C MET A 385 3.94 -17.34 4.51
N PRO A 386 3.51 -18.34 5.31
CA PRO A 386 3.58 -19.76 4.94
C PRO A 386 2.75 -20.12 3.70
N ILE A 387 1.76 -19.30 3.35
CA ILE A 387 0.77 -19.61 2.31
C ILE A 387 1.27 -19.17 0.91
N SER A 388 2.52 -18.69 0.82
CA SER A 388 3.15 -18.24 -0.43
C SER A 388 3.76 -19.34 -1.28
N GLN A 389 3.50 -20.62 -0.97
CA GLN A 389 3.78 -21.75 -1.87
C GLN A 389 2.49 -22.33 -2.48
#